data_AF-A0A0U3H9M6-F1
#
_entry.id   AF-A0A0U3H9M6-F1
#
_cell.length_a   1.000
_cell.length_b   1.000
_cell.length_c   1.000
_cell.angle_alpha   90.00
_cell.angle_beta   90.00
_cell.angle_gamma   90.00
#
_symmetry.space_group_name_H-M   'P 1'
#
loop_
_entity.id
_entity.type
_entity.pdbx_description
1 polymer ?
#
loop_
_entity_poly.entity_id
_entity_poly.type
_entity_poly.pdbx_seq_one_letter_code
_entity_poly.pdbx_strand_id
1 'polypeptide(L)'
;MSTMETAVQHARVLRRYLDQHHLDVHRLWWSAFQLGGDVGETEIDAYVHECLHLPPAVRGLLVRAAQTAAAASSPPGHAGNPA
;
A
#
# COMPACT_ATOMS: atom_id res chain seq x y z
N MET A 1 1.76 17.67 18.69
CA MET A 1 2.74 16.59 18.40
C MET A 1 2.09 15.31 17.84
N SER A 2 0.80 15.30 17.47
CA SER A 2 0.06 14.04 17.17
C SER A 2 0.05 13.55 15.71
N THR A 3 0.70 14.24 14.76
CA THR A 3 0.63 13.89 13.33
C THR A 3 1.80 13.05 12.82
N MET A 4 2.97 13.14 13.46
CA MET A 4 4.16 12.35 13.10
C MET A 4 4.05 10.89 13.56
N GLU A 5 3.54 10.65 14.76
CA GLU A 5 3.34 9.29 15.30
C GLU A 5 2.35 8.49 14.44
N THR A 6 1.28 9.16 13.97
CA THR A 6 0.31 8.58 13.04
C THR A 6 0.92 8.26 11.67
N ALA A 7 1.89 9.04 11.20
CA ALA A 7 2.59 8.80 9.93
C ALA A 7 3.43 7.52 9.98
N VAL A 8 4.24 7.40 11.03
CA VAL A 8 5.10 6.25 11.28
C VAL A 8 4.26 4.99 11.46
N GLN A 9 3.18 5.07 12.24
CA GLN A 9 2.29 3.92 12.44
C GLN A 9 1.63 3.48 11.12
N HIS A 10 1.20 4.42 10.27
CA HIS A 10 0.64 4.09 8.96
C HIS A 10 1.67 3.42 8.04
N ALA A 11 2.91 3.91 8.00
CA ALA A 11 3.98 3.31 7.21
C ALA A 11 4.23 1.86 7.61
N ARG A 12 4.30 1.59 8.91
CA ARG A 12 4.49 0.22 9.45
C ARG A 12 3.33 -0.70 9.12
N VAL A 13 2.09 -0.23 9.27
CA VAL A 13 0.90 -1.00 8.90
C VAL A 13 0.90 -1.32 7.41
N LEU A 14 1.21 -0.33 6.57
CA LEU A 14 1.32 -0.53 5.12
C LEU A 14 2.42 -1.55 4.78
N ARG A 15 3.61 -1.43 5.38
CA ARG A 15 4.70 -2.40 5.17
C ARG A 15 4.30 -3.82 5.53
N ARG A 16 3.64 -4.01 6.67
CA ARG A 16 3.15 -5.34 7.07
C ARG A 16 2.10 -5.89 6.11
N TYR A 17 1.21 -5.05 5.61
CA TYR A 17 0.22 -5.46 4.63
C TYR A 17 0.87 -5.91 3.31
N LEU A 18 1.89 -5.18 2.84
CA LEU A 18 2.64 -5.56 1.64
C LEU A 18 3.34 -6.92 1.81
N ASP A 19 3.99 -7.12 2.95
CA ASP A 19 4.66 -8.38 3.31
C ASP A 19 3.67 -9.57 3.34
N GLN A 20 2.54 -9.41 4.03
CA GLN A 20 1.50 -10.44 4.13
C GLN A 20 0.91 -10.86 2.77
N HIS A 21 0.81 -9.92 1.84
CA HIS A 21 0.26 -10.14 0.51
C HIS A 21 1.32 -10.38 -0.57
N HIS A 22 2.60 -10.50 -0.20
CA HIS A 22 3.73 -10.62 -1.13
C HIS A 22 3.72 -9.55 -2.23
N LEU A 23 3.32 -8.33 -1.87
CA LEU A 23 3.26 -7.19 -2.77
C LEU A 23 4.57 -6.43 -2.74
N ASP A 24 5.18 -6.30 -3.90
CA ASP A 24 6.37 -5.47 -4.06
C ASP A 24 6.00 -3.98 -4.19
N VAL A 25 6.95 -3.09 -3.86
CA VAL A 25 6.75 -1.64 -3.92
C VAL A 25 6.39 -1.20 -5.34
N HIS A 26 6.98 -1.83 -6.35
CA HIS A 26 6.65 -1.58 -7.74
C HIS A 26 5.16 -1.84 -8.06
N ARG A 27 4.59 -2.92 -7.53
CA ARG A 27 3.15 -3.21 -7.72
C ARG A 27 2.27 -2.21 -7.00
N LEU A 28 2.65 -1.82 -5.79
CA LEU A 28 1.94 -0.79 -5.03
C LEU A 28 1.94 0.54 -5.80
N TRP A 29 3.11 0.95 -6.29
CA TRP A 29 3.27 2.14 -7.12
C TRP A 29 2.42 2.08 -8.38
N TRP A 30 2.45 0.95 -9.11
CA TRP A 30 1.65 0.78 -10.32
C TRP A 30 0.14 0.89 -10.04
N SER A 31 -0.34 0.30 -8.95
CA SER A 31 -1.75 0.44 -8.54
C SER A 31 -2.08 1.87 -8.08
N ALA A 32 -1.16 2.56 -7.40
CA ALA A 32 -1.33 3.96 -7.02
C ALA A 32 -1.42 4.88 -8.25
N PHE A 33 -0.56 4.66 -9.24
CA PHE A 33 -0.54 5.38 -10.51
C PHE A 33 -1.85 5.19 -11.29
N GLN A 34 -2.35 3.96 -11.41
CA GLN A 34 -3.65 3.69 -12.05
C GLN A 34 -4.84 4.33 -11.34
N LEU A 35 -4.72 4.62 -10.04
CA LEU A 35 -5.74 5.35 -9.26
C LEU A 35 -5.61 6.88 -9.38
N GLY A 36 -4.67 7.38 -10.20
CA GLY A 36 -4.41 8.82 -10.39
C GLY A 36 -3.44 9.42 -9.36
N GLY A 37 -2.63 8.59 -8.70
CA GLY A 37 -1.60 9.04 -7.78
C GLY A 37 -0.39 9.64 -8.50
N ASP A 38 0.02 10.83 -8.08
CA ASP A 38 1.27 11.49 -8.48
C ASP A 38 2.31 11.31 -7.37
N VAL A 39 2.78 10.08 -7.19
CA VAL A 39 3.83 9.76 -6.21
C VAL A 39 4.81 8.79 -6.85
N GLY A 40 6.10 9.06 -6.72
CA GLY A 40 7.15 8.23 -7.28
C GLY A 40 7.32 6.91 -6.53
N GLU A 41 7.77 5.88 -7.24
CA GLU A 41 8.09 4.57 -6.65
C GLU A 41 9.10 4.71 -5.50
N THR A 42 10.16 5.53 -5.69
CA THR A 42 11.18 5.81 -4.67
C THR A 42 10.61 6.51 -3.44
N GLU A 43 9.62 7.39 -3.61
CA GLU A 43 8.98 8.08 -2.48
C GLU A 43 8.10 7.13 -1.67
N ILE A 44 7.44 6.19 -2.34
CA ILE A 44 6.69 5.11 -1.69
C ILE A 44 7.65 4.21 -0.92
N ASP A 45 8.77 3.80 -1.52
CA ASP A 45 9.78 2.99 -0.86
C ASP A 45 10.31 3.69 0.40
N ALA A 46 10.74 4.95 0.27
CA ALA A 46 11.22 5.75 1.39
C ALA A 46 10.16 5.93 2.49
N TYR A 47 8.88 6.09 2.11
CA TYR A 47 7.80 6.18 3.08
C TYR A 47 7.57 4.87 3.84
N VAL A 48 7.55 3.75 3.13
CA VAL A 48 7.37 2.41 3.69
C VAL A 48 8.52 2.05 4.65
N HIS A 49 9.72 2.57 4.38
CA HIS A 49 10.90 2.43 5.24
C HIS A 49 11.04 3.52 6.31
N GLU A 50 10.00 4.32 6.55
CA GLU A 50 9.98 5.40 7.57
C GLU A 50 11.02 6.51 7.31
N CYS A 51 11.65 6.54 6.12
CA CYS A 51 12.65 7.53 5.72
C CYS A 51 12.03 8.84 5.19
N LEU A 52 10.77 8.80 4.74
CA LEU A 52 10.04 9.95 4.20
C LEU A 52 8.63 10.01 4.79
N HIS A 53 8.10 11.21 5.02
CA HIS A 53 6.69 11.40 5.37
C HIS A 53 5.90 11.88 4.16
N LEU A 54 4.94 11.08 3.70
CA LEU A 54 4.04 11.48 2.62
C LEU A 54 2.85 12.30 3.14
N PRO A 55 2.20 13.12 2.31
CA PRO A 55 0.96 13.81 2.67
C PRO A 55 -0.18 12.83 2.99
N PRO A 56 -1.15 13.19 3.87
CA PRO A 56 -2.27 12.33 4.24
C PRO A 56 -3.09 11.83 3.04
N ALA A 57 -3.28 12.67 2.03
CA ALA A 57 -3.99 12.32 0.80
C ALA A 57 -3.30 11.16 0.07
N VAL A 58 -1.97 11.23 -0.07
CA VAL A 58 -1.16 10.18 -0.69
C VAL A 58 -1.20 8.90 0.15
N ARG A 59 -1.15 9.00 1.48
CA ARG A 59 -1.26 7.82 2.37
C ARG A 59 -2.59 7.09 2.20
N GLY A 60 -3.71 7.82 2.13
CA GLY A 60 -5.02 7.24 1.87
C GLY A 60 -5.10 6.55 0.51
N LEU A 61 -4.48 7.14 -0.51
CA LEU A 61 -4.35 6.54 -1.83
C LEU A 61 -3.52 5.25 -1.80
N LEU A 62 -2.38 5.21 -1.08
CA LEU A 62 -1.55 4.02 -0.95
C LEU A 62 -2.28 2.85 -0.27
N VAL A 63 -3.13 3.13 0.71
CA VAL A 63 -3.98 2.09 1.33
C VAL A 63 -4.93 1.48 0.30
N ARG A 64 -5.59 2.32 -0.51
CA ARG A 64 -6.48 1.84 -1.57
C ARG A 64 -5.71 1.08 -2.65
N ALA A 65 -4.55 1.58 -3.05
CA ALA A 65 -3.68 0.94 -4.04
C ALA A 65 -3.23 -0.45 -3.57
N ALA A 66 -2.82 -0.59 -2.30
CA ALA A 66 -2.42 -1.87 -1.72
C ALA A 66 -3.57 -2.88 -1.74
N GLN A 67 -4.78 -2.45 -1.37
CA GLN A 67 -5.98 -3.30 -1.41
C GLN A 67 -6.30 -3.75 -2.84
N THR A 68 -6.24 -2.85 -3.81
CA THR A 68 -6.44 -3.18 -5.23
C THR A 68 -5.38 -4.16 -5.73
N ALA A 69 -4.12 -3.96 -5.38
CA ALA A 69 -3.01 -4.84 -5.78
C ALA A 69 -3.15 -6.25 -5.16
N ALA A 70 -3.57 -6.33 -3.89
CA ALA A 70 -3.87 -7.59 -3.21
C ALA A 70 -5.05 -8.32 -3.86
N ALA A 71 -6.12 -7.59 -4.18
CA ALA A 71 -7.29 -8.16 -4.85
C ALA A 71 -6.96 -8.69 -6.26
N ALA A 72 -6.05 -8.05 -6.98
CA ALA A 72 -5.61 -8.49 -8.31
C ALA A 72 -4.62 -9.68 -8.28
N SER A 73 -3.95 -9.92 -7.15
CA SER A 73 -3.02 -11.05 -6.96
C SER A 73 -3.69 -12.29 -6.39
N SER A 74 -4.85 -12.14 -5.74
CA SER A 74 -5.70 -13.25 -5.34
C SER A 74 -6.62 -13.66 -6.51
N PRO A 75 -6.58 -14.91 -6.99
CA PRO A 75 -7.51 -15.33 -8.03
C PRO A 75 -8.95 -15.31 -7.50
N PRO A 76 -9.94 -14.80 -8.24
CA PRO A 76 -11.35 -14.97 -7.89
C PRO A 76 -11.73 -16.45 -8.13
N GLY A 77 -11.53 -17.33 -7.15
CA GLY A 77 -11.76 -18.77 -7.39
C GLY A 77 -11.59 -19.77 -6.26
N HIS A 78 -11.57 -19.38 -4.98
CA HIS A 78 -11.66 -20.36 -3.87
C HIS A 78 -12.73 -19.96 -2.85
N ALA A 79 -13.88 -19.47 -3.33
CA ALA A 79 -15.12 -19.63 -2.57
C ALA A 79 -15.53 -21.10 -2.76
N GLY A 80 -15.49 -21.87 -1.68
CA GLY A 80 -15.59 -23.32 -1.68
C GLY A 80 -16.78 -23.88 -2.44
N ASN A 81 -16.53 -24.96 -3.17
CA ASN A 81 -17.54 -25.93 -3.50
C ASN A 81 -17.83 -26.74 -2.22
N PRO A 82 -18.99 -26.61 -1.56
CA PRO A 82 -19.36 -27.56 -0.53
C PRO A 82 -19.65 -28.91 -1.20
N ALA A 83 -18.82 -29.90 -0.89
CA ALA A 83 -19.06 -31.30 -1.20
C ALA A 83 -20.38 -31.80 -0.60
#